data_AF-A0A1Y2CBI7-F1
#
_entry.id   AF-A0A1Y2CBI7-F1
#
_cell.length_a   1.000
_cell.length_b   1.000
_cell.length_c   1.000
_cell.angle_alpha   90.00
_cell.angle_beta   90.00
_cell.angle_gamma   90.00
#
_symmetry.space_group_name_H-M   'P 1'
#
loop_
_entity.id
_entity.type
_entity.pdbx_description
1 polymer ?
#
loop_
_entity_poly.entity_id
_entity_poly.type
_entity_poly.pdbx_seq_one_letter_code
_entity_poly.pdbx_strand_id
1 'polypeptide(L)'
;MESVSIELALERTCSHGLDICVPFTAEFYNDHFGEHPPIPTLSSSGCTLSILVANNKNLWDHFKQHLILNPSAIDVRNPLDDYVASCIQASLINVVGLSTRTDVRFAFDKGDKFVAFQNLGQMIGEAFYNRSVFLCSHPVYGPWQAFRAVITIGVDASDVSWILRS
;
A
#
# COMPACT_ATOMS: atom_id res chain seq x y z
N MET A 1 -14.00 -16.29 4.44
CA MET A 1 -14.83 -15.18 3.87
C MET A 1 -13.99 -13.92 3.80
N GLU A 2 -13.30 -13.54 4.88
CA GLU A 2 -12.37 -12.40 4.91
C GLU A 2 -11.19 -12.53 3.93
N SER A 3 -10.64 -13.73 3.75
CA SER A 3 -9.56 -13.98 2.77
C SER A 3 -9.95 -13.65 1.32
N VAL A 4 -11.12 -14.10 0.88
CA VAL A 4 -11.68 -13.81 -0.47
C VAL A 4 -11.95 -12.32 -0.63
N SER A 5 -12.42 -11.65 0.42
CA SER A 5 -12.57 -10.20 0.41
C SER A 5 -11.21 -9.51 0.21
N ILE A 6 -10.16 -9.91 0.93
CA ILE A 6 -8.86 -9.25 0.79
C ILE A 6 -8.30 -9.42 -0.62
N GLU A 7 -8.43 -10.61 -1.21
CA GLU A 7 -8.08 -10.87 -2.62
C GLU A 7 -8.75 -9.88 -3.56
N LEU A 8 -10.08 -9.77 -3.48
CA LEU A 8 -10.88 -8.88 -4.31
C LEU A 8 -10.51 -7.40 -4.11
N ALA A 9 -10.13 -7.00 -2.88
CA ALA A 9 -9.69 -5.64 -2.60
C ALA A 9 -8.34 -5.34 -3.28
N LEU A 10 -7.43 -6.31 -3.28
CA LEU A 10 -6.14 -6.21 -3.96
C LEU A 10 -6.31 -6.20 -5.47
N GLU A 11 -7.11 -7.11 -6.04
CA GLU A 11 -7.41 -7.13 -7.48
C GLU A 11 -7.99 -5.80 -7.96
N ARG A 12 -8.91 -5.20 -7.19
CA ARG A 12 -9.46 -3.88 -7.50
C ARG A 12 -8.42 -2.76 -7.41
N THR A 13 -7.56 -2.81 -6.40
CA THR A 13 -6.44 -1.88 -6.27
C THR A 13 -5.54 -1.96 -7.51
N CYS A 14 -5.15 -3.17 -7.92
CA CYS A 14 -4.39 -3.42 -9.14
C CYS A 14 -5.11 -2.94 -10.42
N SER A 15 -6.44 -3.06 -10.50
CA SER A 15 -7.22 -2.57 -11.64
C SER A 15 -7.17 -1.05 -11.86
N HIS A 16 -6.57 -0.32 -10.93
CA HIS A 16 -6.29 1.12 -11.02
C HIS A 16 -4.81 1.44 -11.27
N GLY A 17 -4.00 0.45 -11.64
CA GLY A 17 -2.56 0.61 -11.90
C GLY A 17 -1.70 0.68 -10.63
N LEU A 18 -2.24 0.24 -9.49
CA LEU A 18 -1.52 0.03 -8.23
C LEU A 18 -1.11 -1.45 -8.13
N ASP A 19 -0.30 -1.90 -9.08
CA ASP A 19 -0.10 -3.33 -9.41
C ASP A 19 0.87 -4.08 -8.50
N ILE A 20 1.44 -3.41 -7.50
CA ILE A 20 2.41 -4.01 -6.59
C ILE A 20 1.76 -4.03 -5.20
N CYS A 21 1.51 -5.23 -4.69
CA CYS A 21 0.90 -5.44 -3.39
C CYS A 21 1.69 -6.51 -2.64
N VAL A 22 2.53 -6.07 -1.70
CA VAL A 22 3.45 -6.96 -0.96
C VAL A 22 2.97 -7.10 0.47
N PRO A 23 2.51 -8.28 0.89
CA PRO A 23 2.07 -8.51 2.27
C PRO A 23 3.25 -8.60 3.25
N PHE A 24 3.03 -8.11 4.46
CA PHE A 24 3.92 -8.22 5.61
C PHE A 24 3.11 -8.13 6.92
N THR A 25 3.73 -8.31 8.08
CA THR A 25 3.04 -8.09 9.37
C THR A 25 3.34 -6.69 9.92
N ALA A 26 2.35 -6.02 10.51
CA ALA A 26 2.56 -4.71 11.14
C ALA A 26 3.66 -4.79 12.21
N GLU A 27 3.69 -5.90 12.95
CA GLU A 27 4.67 -6.22 13.97
C GLU A 27 6.09 -6.32 13.39
N PHE A 28 6.26 -6.92 12.21
CA PHE A 28 7.57 -6.95 11.53
C PHE A 28 8.11 -5.54 11.26
N TYR A 29 7.26 -4.60 10.83
CA TYR A 29 7.69 -3.20 10.68
C TYR A 29 8.04 -2.57 12.04
N ASN A 30 7.17 -2.73 13.03
CA ASN A 30 7.36 -2.11 14.35
C ASN A 30 8.65 -2.57 15.05
N ASP A 31 9.01 -3.84 14.91
CA ASP A 31 10.23 -4.42 15.48
C ASP A 31 11.52 -3.87 14.85
N HIS A 32 11.47 -3.44 13.59
CA HIS A 32 12.63 -2.94 12.84
C HIS A 32 12.73 -1.41 12.79
N PHE A 33 11.63 -0.70 13.07
CA PHE A 33 11.52 0.75 12.88
C PHE A 33 11.05 1.49 14.14
N GLY A 34 11.56 1.12 15.31
CA GLY A 34 11.15 1.69 16.61
C GLY A 34 11.37 3.20 16.79
N GLU A 35 12.17 3.85 15.91
CA GLU A 35 12.33 5.32 15.88
C GLU A 35 11.22 6.03 15.08
N HIS A 36 10.45 5.29 14.29
CA HIS A 36 9.33 5.79 13.50
C HIS A 36 7.99 5.47 14.18
N PRO A 37 6.91 6.21 13.86
CA PRO A 37 5.60 5.89 14.37
C PRO A 37 5.20 4.44 14.03
N PRO A 38 4.73 3.66 14.99
CA PRO A 38 4.38 2.27 14.76
C PRO A 38 3.16 2.18 13.85
N ILE A 39 3.11 1.14 13.01
CA ILE A 39 1.89 0.74 12.30
C ILE A 39 0.95 0.07 13.30
N PRO A 40 -0.38 0.30 13.24
CA PRO A 40 -1.30 -0.25 14.22
C PRO A 40 -1.34 -1.78 14.18
N THR A 41 -1.27 -2.42 15.35
CA THR A 41 -1.48 -3.88 15.50
C THR A 41 -2.96 -4.13 15.79
N LEU A 42 -3.72 -4.47 14.75
CA LEU A 42 -5.18 -4.55 14.79
C LEU A 42 -5.69 -5.98 15.06
N SER A 43 -4.86 -7.00 14.88
CA SER A 43 -5.17 -8.38 15.22
C SER A 43 -4.89 -8.66 16.71
N SER A 44 -5.62 -9.61 17.29
CA SER A 44 -5.41 -10.05 18.68
C SER A 44 -4.26 -11.05 18.85
N SER A 45 -3.75 -11.61 17.76
CA SER A 45 -2.71 -12.64 17.73
C SER A 45 -1.28 -12.09 17.66
N GLY A 46 -1.12 -10.79 17.36
CA GLY A 46 0.20 -10.18 17.12
C GLY A 46 0.76 -10.48 15.74
N CYS A 47 -0.09 -10.84 14.78
CA CYS A 47 0.27 -11.10 13.38
C CYS A 47 -0.63 -10.28 12.45
N THR A 48 -0.71 -8.97 12.65
CA THR A 48 -1.65 -8.10 11.91
C THR A 48 -1.23 -7.98 10.46
N LEU A 49 -2.13 -8.35 9.52
CA LEU A 49 -1.87 -8.20 8.10
C LEU A 49 -1.67 -6.73 7.71
N SER A 50 -0.54 -6.46 7.07
CA SER A 50 -0.26 -5.20 6.38
C SER A 50 0.15 -5.48 4.94
N ILE A 51 -0.16 -4.56 4.03
CA ILE A 51 0.16 -4.67 2.62
C ILE A 51 0.83 -3.37 2.18
N LEU A 52 2.05 -3.47 1.65
CA LEU A 52 2.69 -2.38 0.93
C LEU A 52 2.06 -2.30 -0.46
N VAL A 53 1.49 -1.14 -0.79
CA VAL A 53 0.95 -0.84 -2.11
C VAL A 53 1.89 0.11 -2.83
N ALA A 54 2.28 -0.28 -4.04
CA ALA A 54 3.10 0.51 -4.93
C ALA A 54 2.55 0.44 -6.37
N ASN A 55 3.11 1.24 -7.25
CA ASN A 55 2.79 1.20 -8.67
C ASN A 55 4.04 1.10 -9.52
N ASN A 56 3.90 0.52 -10.71
CA ASN A 56 4.85 0.68 -11.81
C ASN A 56 4.33 1.74 -12.82
N LYS A 57 4.91 1.82 -14.01
CA LYS A 57 4.50 2.77 -15.07
C LYS A 57 3.03 2.68 -15.52
N ASN A 58 2.35 1.53 -15.33
CA ASN A 58 0.97 1.30 -15.75
C ASN A 58 -0.04 2.24 -15.08
N LEU A 59 0.29 2.79 -13.91
CA LEU A 59 -0.52 3.81 -13.22
C LEU A 59 -0.89 4.97 -14.15
N TRP A 60 0.04 5.38 -15.02
CA TRP A 60 -0.14 6.58 -15.82
C TRP A 60 -1.30 6.46 -16.82
N ASP A 61 -1.53 5.29 -17.40
CA ASP A 61 -2.64 5.11 -18.34
C ASP A 61 -3.99 5.21 -17.62
N HIS A 62 -4.09 4.62 -16.43
CA HIS A 62 -5.28 4.70 -15.59
C HIS A 62 -5.54 6.11 -15.07
N PHE A 63 -4.49 6.80 -14.61
CA PHE A 63 -4.58 8.17 -14.12
C PHE A 63 -4.97 9.16 -15.23
N LYS A 64 -4.36 9.05 -16.43
CA LYS A 64 -4.77 9.87 -17.59
C LYS A 64 -6.23 9.62 -17.95
N GLN A 65 -6.67 8.37 -17.97
CA GLN A 65 -8.08 8.05 -18.23
C GLN A 65 -9.01 8.66 -17.19
N HIS A 66 -8.63 8.62 -15.91
CA HIS A 66 -9.37 9.28 -14.84
C HIS A 66 -9.51 10.79 -15.07
N LEU A 67 -8.43 11.47 -15.46
CA LEU A 67 -8.45 12.91 -15.76
C LEU A 67 -9.28 13.25 -17.00
N ILE A 68 -9.28 12.40 -18.03
CA ILE A 68 -10.13 12.57 -19.22
C ILE A 68 -11.61 12.50 -18.81
N LEU A 69 -11.97 11.56 -17.96
CA LEU A 69 -13.35 11.38 -17.48
C LEU A 69 -13.76 12.43 -16.44
N ASN A 70 -12.80 13.00 -15.72
CA ASN A 70 -13.01 13.98 -14.66
C ASN A 70 -12.06 15.17 -14.82
N PRO A 71 -12.27 16.06 -15.80
CA PRO A 71 -11.31 17.11 -16.12
C PRO A 71 -10.96 18.04 -14.95
N SER A 72 -11.92 18.32 -14.06
CA SER A 72 -11.70 19.15 -12.86
C SER A 72 -10.74 18.52 -11.84
N ALA A 73 -10.48 17.22 -11.93
CA ALA A 73 -9.54 16.53 -11.04
C ALA A 73 -8.07 16.93 -11.32
N ILE A 74 -7.77 17.67 -12.38
CA ILE A 74 -6.41 18.22 -12.59
C ILE A 74 -6.13 19.45 -11.70
N ASP A 75 -7.19 20.16 -11.31
CA ASP A 75 -7.08 21.46 -10.63
C ASP A 75 -6.87 21.33 -9.10
N VAL A 76 -7.04 20.13 -8.56
CA VAL A 76 -6.67 19.84 -7.16
C VAL A 76 -5.15 19.89 -6.97
N ARG A 77 -4.73 20.20 -5.75
CA ARG A 77 -3.33 20.49 -5.42
C ARG A 77 -2.38 19.33 -5.75
N ASN A 78 -2.79 18.10 -5.46
CA ASN A 78 -1.99 16.89 -5.68
C ASN A 78 -2.86 15.83 -6.38
N PRO A 79 -3.14 16.00 -7.68
CA PRO A 79 -4.17 15.22 -8.38
C PRO A 79 -3.86 13.71 -8.41
N LEU A 80 -2.57 13.37 -8.46
CA LEU A 80 -2.14 11.96 -8.42
C LEU A 80 -2.32 11.35 -7.03
N ASP A 81 -2.01 12.10 -5.96
CA ASP A 81 -2.16 11.62 -4.59
C ASP A 81 -3.65 11.43 -4.26
N ASP A 82 -4.50 12.37 -4.68
CA ASP A 82 -5.96 12.30 -4.51
C ASP A 82 -6.54 11.11 -5.30
N TYR A 83 -6.06 10.87 -6.53
CA TYR A 83 -6.45 9.70 -7.33
C TYR A 83 -6.10 8.39 -6.61
N VAL A 84 -4.85 8.24 -6.16
CA VAL A 84 -4.37 7.04 -5.46
C VAL A 84 -5.18 6.80 -4.18
N ALA A 85 -5.38 7.85 -3.38
CA ALA A 85 -6.15 7.77 -2.14
C ALA A 85 -7.59 7.33 -2.40
N SER A 86 -8.24 7.91 -3.41
CA SER A 86 -9.61 7.57 -3.79
C SER A 86 -9.73 6.12 -4.26
N CYS A 87 -8.80 5.65 -5.09
CA CYS A 87 -8.77 4.26 -5.58
C CYS A 87 -8.60 3.25 -4.43
N ILE A 88 -7.68 3.50 -3.51
CA ILE A 88 -7.44 2.62 -2.35
C ILE A 88 -8.67 2.62 -1.43
N GLN A 89 -9.21 3.78 -1.09
CA GLN A 89 -10.39 3.89 -0.23
C GLN A 89 -11.61 3.18 -0.85
N ALA A 90 -11.87 3.38 -2.14
CA ALA A 90 -12.95 2.70 -2.85
C ALA A 90 -12.74 1.18 -2.92
N SER A 91 -11.51 0.72 -3.06
CA SER A 91 -11.20 -0.72 -3.07
C SER A 91 -11.42 -1.38 -1.71
N LEU A 92 -11.13 -0.66 -0.62
CA LEU A 92 -11.32 -1.17 0.74
C LEU A 92 -12.79 -1.15 1.20
N ILE A 93 -13.49 -0.01 1.05
CA ILE A 93 -14.88 0.16 1.51
C ILE A 93 -15.81 -0.89 0.91
N ASN A 94 -15.59 -1.23 -0.36
CA ASN A 94 -16.49 -2.12 -1.09
C ASN A 94 -16.26 -3.61 -0.80
N VAL A 95 -15.22 -3.96 -0.04
CA VAL A 95 -14.75 -5.36 -0.01
C VAL A 95 -14.42 -5.83 1.41
N VAL A 96 -13.74 -4.99 2.18
CA VAL A 96 -13.50 -5.21 3.61
C VAL A 96 -14.72 -4.63 4.33
N GLY A 97 -15.67 -5.50 4.70
CA GLY A 97 -16.95 -5.07 5.27
C GLY A 97 -16.78 -4.10 6.46
N LEU A 98 -17.78 -3.24 6.69
CA LEU A 98 -17.76 -2.12 7.65
C LEU A 98 -17.29 -2.47 9.09
N SER A 99 -17.34 -3.75 9.47
CA SER A 99 -16.95 -4.24 10.79
C SER A 99 -15.44 -4.50 10.95
N THR A 100 -14.69 -4.62 9.86
CA THR A 100 -13.25 -4.93 9.92
C THR A 100 -12.47 -3.63 10.10
N ARG A 101 -11.61 -3.59 11.12
CA ARG A 101 -10.76 -2.41 11.37
C ARG A 101 -9.69 -2.31 10.29
N THR A 102 -9.51 -1.13 9.74
CA THR A 102 -8.46 -0.85 8.74
C THR A 102 -7.74 0.45 9.07
N ASP A 103 -6.45 0.50 8.80
CA ASP A 103 -5.67 1.76 8.75
C ASP A 103 -5.01 1.88 7.38
N VAL A 104 -4.96 3.11 6.86
CA VAL A 104 -4.27 3.41 5.61
C VAL A 104 -3.33 4.58 5.86
N ARG A 105 -2.06 4.38 5.49
CA ARG A 105 -1.00 5.38 5.56
C ARG A 105 -0.43 5.58 4.17
N PHE A 106 -0.46 6.80 3.68
CA PHE A 106 0.02 7.13 2.35
C PHE A 106 1.48 7.59 2.38
N ALA A 107 2.17 7.49 1.24
CA ALA A 107 3.56 7.93 1.09
C ALA A 107 3.75 9.45 1.35
N PHE A 108 2.69 10.24 1.24
CA PHE A 108 2.69 11.67 1.53
C PHE A 108 2.34 12.00 3.00
N ASP A 109 1.93 11.01 3.80
CA ASP A 109 1.61 11.23 5.21
C ASP A 109 2.87 11.57 6.04
N LYS A 110 2.66 12.35 7.10
CA LYS A 110 3.70 12.84 8.02
C LYS A 110 3.24 12.68 9.47
N GLY A 111 4.13 12.97 10.42
CA GLY A 111 3.81 12.86 11.85
C GLY A 111 3.44 11.43 12.22
N ASP A 112 2.38 11.24 13.00
CA ASP A 112 1.98 9.93 13.55
C ASP A 112 1.60 8.87 12.48
N LYS A 113 1.31 9.31 11.25
CA LYS A 113 1.02 8.43 10.11
C LYS A 113 2.21 8.16 9.21
N PHE A 114 3.38 8.71 9.53
CA PHE A 114 4.59 8.49 8.74
C PHE A 114 4.95 7.01 8.67
N VAL A 115 5.39 6.57 7.48
CA VAL A 115 5.96 5.24 7.25
C VAL A 115 7.26 5.40 6.48
N ALA A 116 8.31 4.71 6.92
CA ALA A 116 9.61 4.71 6.26
C ALA A 116 9.63 3.81 5.01
N PHE A 117 8.83 4.16 4.00
CA PHE A 117 8.57 3.34 2.80
C PHE A 117 9.83 2.79 2.12
N GLN A 118 10.89 3.58 1.99
CA GLN A 118 12.12 3.14 1.35
C GLN A 118 12.83 2.03 2.13
N ASN A 119 12.85 2.15 3.46
CA ASN A 119 13.41 1.10 4.30
C ASN A 119 12.50 -0.13 4.33
N LEU A 120 11.18 0.08 4.43
CA LEU A 120 10.20 -1.00 4.40
C LEU A 120 10.34 -1.83 3.10
N GLY A 121 10.38 -1.16 1.94
CA GLY A 121 10.53 -1.82 0.65
C GLY A 121 11.81 -2.67 0.54
N GLN A 122 12.93 -2.21 1.11
CA GLN A 122 14.15 -3.02 1.20
C GLN A 122 13.99 -4.21 2.14
N MET A 123 13.40 -4.01 3.31
CA MET A 123 13.30 -5.03 4.35
C MET A 123 12.38 -6.18 3.95
N ILE A 124 11.30 -5.91 3.20
CA ILE A 124 10.40 -6.95 2.70
C ILE A 124 10.84 -7.52 1.34
N GLY A 125 12.00 -7.10 0.83
CA GLY A 125 12.57 -7.63 -0.41
C GLY A 125 11.98 -7.05 -1.70
N GLU A 126 11.11 -6.04 -1.62
CA GLU A 126 10.45 -5.43 -2.78
C GLU A 126 11.42 -4.58 -3.63
N ALA A 127 12.32 -3.82 -3.00
CA ALA A 127 13.21 -2.93 -3.73
C ALA A 127 14.55 -2.68 -3.05
N PHE A 128 15.62 -2.64 -3.84
CA PHE A 128 16.93 -2.24 -3.32
C PHE A 128 16.95 -0.75 -2.97
N TYR A 129 17.16 -0.41 -1.70
CA TYR A 129 17.29 0.97 -1.24
C TYR A 129 18.75 1.43 -1.21
N ASN A 130 19.14 2.27 -2.19
CA ASN A 130 20.43 2.92 -2.21
C ASN A 130 20.43 4.17 -1.32
N ARG A 131 21.03 4.04 -0.13
CA ARG A 131 21.11 5.11 0.87
C ARG A 131 22.00 6.29 0.48
N SER A 132 22.92 6.12 -0.46
CA SER A 132 23.81 7.20 -0.91
C SER A 132 23.08 8.22 -1.78
N VAL A 133 22.04 7.79 -2.50
CA VAL A 133 21.24 8.65 -3.40
C VAL A 133 19.76 8.71 -3.01
N PHE A 134 19.40 8.10 -1.88
CA PHE A 134 18.03 8.02 -1.36
C PHE A 134 17.02 7.53 -2.40
N LEU A 135 17.37 6.46 -3.14
CA LEU A 135 16.54 5.92 -4.23
C LEU A 135 16.31 4.42 -4.05
N CYS A 136 15.05 3.98 -4.23
CA CYS A 136 14.69 2.57 -4.31
C CYS A 136 14.59 2.12 -5.76
N SER A 137 15.14 0.95 -6.08
CA SER A 137 15.08 0.33 -7.41
C SER A 137 14.47 -1.06 -7.32
N HIS A 138 13.38 -1.29 -8.06
CA HIS A 138 12.74 -2.59 -8.20
C HIS A 138 13.62 -3.51 -9.06
N PRO A 139 13.72 -4.83 -8.77
CA PRO A 139 14.49 -5.77 -9.59
C PRO A 139 14.02 -5.84 -11.05
N VAL A 140 12.73 -5.64 -11.32
CA VAL A 140 12.14 -5.72 -12.67
C VAL A 140 11.93 -4.34 -13.30
N TYR A 141 11.49 -3.36 -12.52
CA TYR A 141 11.06 -2.05 -13.03
C TYR A 141 12.15 -0.97 -12.88
N GLY A 142 13.27 -1.30 -12.25
CA GLY A 142 14.29 -0.33 -11.93
C GLY A 142 13.72 0.81 -11.06
N PRO A 143 14.05 2.07 -11.35
CA PRO A 143 13.49 3.22 -10.62
C PRO A 143 12.05 3.56 -11.05
N TRP A 144 11.46 2.83 -12.01
CA TRP A 144 10.10 3.10 -12.51
C TRP A 144 9.02 2.48 -11.62
N GLN A 145 9.14 2.72 -10.32
CA GLN A 145 8.16 2.39 -9.31
C GLN A 145 7.97 3.56 -8.34
N ALA A 146 6.83 3.60 -7.68
CA ALA A 146 6.64 4.48 -6.53
C ALA A 146 5.81 3.77 -5.45
N PHE A 147 6.30 3.81 -4.21
CA PHE A 147 5.51 3.40 -3.06
C PHE A 147 4.38 4.40 -2.83
N ARG A 148 3.18 3.90 -2.50
CA ARG A 148 1.96 4.71 -2.42
C ARG A 148 1.28 4.65 -1.09
N ALA A 149 1.15 3.46 -0.52
CA ALA A 149 0.48 3.29 0.77
C ALA A 149 0.91 2.03 1.49
N VAL A 150 0.66 2.01 2.79
CA VAL A 150 0.50 0.79 3.56
C VAL A 150 -0.97 0.68 3.97
N ILE A 151 -1.56 -0.47 3.71
CA ILE A 151 -2.90 -0.84 4.16
C ILE A 151 -2.74 -1.85 5.28
N THR A 152 -3.29 -1.56 6.46
CA THR A 152 -3.33 -2.48 7.61
C THR A 152 -4.76 -2.96 7.80
N ILE A 153 -4.95 -4.27 7.95
CA ILE A 153 -6.27 -4.89 8.08
C ILE A 153 -6.29 -5.70 9.38
N GLY A 154 -7.36 -5.57 10.17
CA GLY A 154 -7.57 -6.27 11.43
C GLY A 154 -7.85 -7.77 11.29
N VAL A 155 -7.04 -8.47 10.51
CA VAL A 155 -7.03 -9.92 10.34
C VAL A 155 -5.63 -10.46 10.60
N ASP A 156 -5.51 -11.76 10.87
CA ASP A 156 -4.21 -12.42 11.00
C ASP A 156 -3.59 -12.65 9.61
N ALA A 157 -2.30 -12.35 9.46
CA ALA A 157 -1.57 -12.61 8.22
C ALA A 157 -1.54 -14.10 7.84
N SER A 158 -1.64 -15.01 8.81
CA SER A 158 -1.72 -16.46 8.58
C SER A 158 -3.02 -16.87 7.87
N ASP A 159 -4.13 -16.13 8.08
CA ASP A 159 -5.42 -16.37 7.42
C ASP A 159 -5.39 -16.07 5.92
N VAL A 160 -4.37 -15.34 5.46
CA VAL A 160 -4.13 -14.98 4.06
C VAL A 160 -2.76 -15.44 3.56
N SER A 161 -2.24 -16.51 4.15
CA SER A 161 -0.89 -17.05 3.85
C SER A 161 -0.61 -17.42 2.40
N TRP A 162 -1.63 -17.51 1.55
CA TRP A 162 -1.50 -17.69 0.10
C TRP A 162 -1.09 -16.39 -0.64
N ILE A 163 -1.42 -15.21 -0.10
CA ILE A 163 -0.98 -13.89 -0.65
C ILE A 163 0.54 -13.72 -0.48
N LEU A 164 1.12 -14.33 0.57
CA LEU A 164 2.56 -14.27 0.87
C LEU A 164 3.45 -15.12 -0.06
N ARG A 165 2.89 -15.79 -1.09
CA ARG A 165 3.60 -16.77 -1.93
C ARG A 165 3.70 -16.42 -3.41
N SER A 166 3.17 -15.29 -3.85
CA SER A 166 3.23 -14.82 -5.25
C SER A 166 4.40 -13.88 -5.49
#